data_AF-A0A517V938-F1
#
_entry.id   AF-A0A517V938-F1
#
_cell.length_a   1.000
_cell.length_b   1.000
_cell.length_c   1.000
_cell.angle_alpha   90.00
_cell.angle_beta   90.00
_cell.angle_gamma   90.00
#
_symmetry.space_group_name_H-M   'P 1'
#
loop_
_entity.id
_entity.type
_entity.pdbx_description
1 polymer ?
#
loop_
_entity_poly.entity_id
_entity_poly.type
_entity_poly.pdbx_seq_one_letter_code
_entity_poly.pdbx_strand_id
1 'polypeptide(L)'
;MRILTLPSRLNYLLLFCCTVTLPVQIRAERGILQPSTRSEQKSAVITELIQPTAITHEQGAAYSARLSIPRAADKNSKSRCELLENGKPLPFPHARHSRIRELGKGHYSHWTPGTLYFSTSDSSDPRTNGRNYELVSTESFLQKSTSFVLTDSNSEITVPVNLLKEAQPLKMIWQNLDSKTQITPAWKRKGAPDLSSQSAMLASILKPDMNAEEKSIAIWKFLVDWRYHYDPAEQGDELHDPVKFLNVYGYGFCDDCATNFMVLARKAGLQSRVWGLSGHVVAETFYDGRWHMFDPDHKVFYRNRQGVIAGVEELAEQPEIITKTPTDPLGSPSELIAKLYTSTSDNRVNERQPRIKDTIALPVLEPLDYVEFRYSNPERVHQKNKSHSPEPPLAGEGVLKRTIRDLYELKQTAGNQREWLVNWPYVLLAGYLDFELTSTDIQPRISISHNQKSWTPLKGKVKENRLRISLNEWIKKQPTAVYHFYIRLESPKQADPTTVINQATAELRFQFAPRAMAHVGNENNDFQMKLVTEPAGATKGLKLELIWKEID
;
A
#
# COMPACT_ATOMS: atom_id res chain seq x y z
N MET A 1 -73.62 26.28 24.89
CA MET A 1 -73.22 27.52 24.19
C MET A 1 -71.88 27.97 24.78
N ARG A 2 -70.88 28.24 23.93
CA ARG A 2 -69.52 28.82 24.15
C ARG A 2 -69.34 29.61 25.49
N ILE A 3 -68.21 29.71 26.21
CA ILE A 3 -66.77 29.53 25.94
C ILE A 3 -65.97 29.84 27.23
N LEU A 4 -64.81 29.17 27.37
CA LEU A 4 -63.49 29.59 27.93
C LEU A 4 -63.28 30.16 29.36
N THR A 5 -62.48 29.37 30.10
CA THR A 5 -61.14 29.63 30.69
C THR A 5 -60.91 30.28 32.06
N LEU A 6 -59.97 29.59 32.72
CA LEU A 6 -59.02 29.95 33.79
C LEU A 6 -59.58 29.96 35.21
N PRO A 7 -58.81 29.37 36.16
CA PRO A 7 -57.93 30.24 36.91
C PRO A 7 -56.55 29.67 37.26
N SER A 8 -55.65 30.60 37.56
CA SER A 8 -54.42 30.45 38.32
C SER A 8 -54.66 30.66 39.82
N ARG A 9 -53.97 29.92 40.71
CA ARG A 9 -52.94 30.44 41.65
C ARG A 9 -52.48 29.41 42.70
N LEU A 10 -51.15 29.32 42.80
CA LEU A 10 -50.23 29.13 43.94
C LEU A 10 -50.46 28.04 45.01
N ASN A 11 -49.40 27.24 45.23
CA ASN A 11 -48.66 27.23 46.51
C ASN A 11 -47.24 26.62 46.36
N TYR A 12 -46.30 27.17 47.13
CA TYR A 12 -44.86 26.88 47.18
C TYR A 12 -44.55 25.53 47.84
N LEU A 13 -43.50 24.82 47.37
CA LEU A 13 -42.65 24.01 48.26
C LEU A 13 -41.23 23.79 47.72
N LEU A 14 -40.30 23.83 48.66
CA LEU A 14 -38.83 23.76 48.67
C LEU A 14 -38.07 23.02 47.56
N LEU A 15 -36.94 23.63 47.18
CA LEU A 15 -35.82 23.06 46.44
C LEU A 15 -35.24 21.81 47.14
N PHE A 16 -35.12 20.72 46.38
CA PHE A 16 -34.03 19.75 46.51
C PHE A 16 -33.27 19.71 45.18
N CYS A 17 -32.02 20.19 45.20
CA CYS A 17 -31.08 20.00 44.09
C CYS A 17 -30.60 18.54 44.12
N CYS A 18 -31.26 17.66 43.36
CA CYS A 18 -30.66 16.40 42.94
C CYS A 18 -30.00 16.61 41.58
N THR A 19 -28.68 16.71 41.55
CA THR A 19 -27.89 16.52 40.35
C THR A 19 -28.01 15.06 39.92
N VAL A 20 -29.04 14.75 39.13
CA VAL A 20 -29.05 13.51 38.35
C VAL A 20 -28.13 13.73 37.17
N THR A 21 -26.88 13.27 37.29
CA THR A 21 -26.06 12.98 36.11
C THR A 21 -26.70 11.79 35.40
N LEU A 22 -27.67 12.07 34.52
CA LEU A 22 -28.05 11.12 33.50
C LEU A 22 -26.80 10.89 32.64
N PRO A 23 -26.33 9.65 32.44
CA PRO A 23 -25.45 9.39 31.33
C PRO A 23 -26.29 9.71 30.09
N VAL A 24 -25.98 10.82 29.44
CA VAL A 24 -26.41 11.03 28.05
C VAL A 24 -25.63 9.98 27.26
N GLN A 25 -26.20 8.78 27.21
CA GLN A 25 -25.94 7.84 26.14
C GLN A 25 -26.45 8.55 24.89
N ILE A 26 -25.53 9.23 24.21
CA ILE A 26 -25.75 9.75 22.86
C ILE A 26 -26.17 8.52 22.05
N ARG A 27 -27.47 8.37 21.82
CA ARG A 27 -27.98 7.48 20.77
C ARG A 27 -27.41 8.04 19.49
N ALA A 28 -26.32 7.42 19.01
CA ALA A 28 -25.80 7.62 17.67
C ALA A 28 -27.00 7.62 16.70
N GLU A 29 -27.02 8.58 15.78
CA GLU A 29 -27.84 8.46 14.58
C GLU A 29 -27.63 7.04 14.05
N ARG A 30 -28.72 6.28 13.92
CA ARG A 30 -28.67 4.83 13.67
C ARG A 30 -27.76 4.54 12.45
N GLY A 31 -26.58 3.96 12.68
CA GLY A 31 -25.81 3.25 11.65
C GLY A 31 -24.37 3.71 11.39
N ILE A 32 -23.92 4.88 11.90
CA ILE A 32 -22.54 5.37 11.66
C ILE A 32 -21.74 5.41 12.96
N LEU A 33 -20.57 4.75 12.98
CA LEU A 33 -19.63 4.75 14.08
C LEU A 33 -18.69 5.97 13.96
N GLN A 34 -18.70 6.84 14.97
CA GLN A 34 -17.82 8.01 15.04
C GLN A 34 -16.86 7.86 16.23
N PRO A 35 -15.69 7.25 16.03
CA PRO A 35 -14.80 6.92 17.14
C PRO A 35 -14.04 8.18 17.59
N SER A 36 -13.72 8.24 18.89
CA SER A 36 -12.96 9.37 19.45
C SER A 36 -11.50 9.33 18.99
N THR A 37 -10.91 10.52 18.76
CA THR A 37 -9.52 10.67 18.35
C THR A 37 -8.65 11.10 19.53
N ARG A 38 -7.57 10.37 19.77
CA ARG A 38 -6.49 10.72 20.70
C ARG A 38 -5.38 11.47 19.96
N SER A 39 -4.65 12.29 20.68
CA SER A 39 -3.63 13.17 20.14
C SER A 39 -2.39 13.16 21.02
N GLU A 40 -1.21 12.99 20.42
CA GLU A 40 0.06 12.94 21.13
C GLU A 40 1.13 13.68 20.32
N GLN A 41 1.87 14.58 20.96
CA GLN A 41 3.01 15.24 20.30
C GLN A 41 4.15 14.25 20.17
N LYS A 42 4.62 14.03 18.93
CA LYS A 42 5.79 13.18 18.65
C LYS A 42 6.81 13.92 17.81
N SER A 43 8.00 13.32 17.75
CA SER A 43 9.05 13.70 16.81
C SER A 43 9.65 12.45 16.20
N ALA A 44 9.94 12.48 14.91
CA ALA A 44 10.67 11.42 14.21
C ALA A 44 11.92 12.01 13.56
N VAL A 45 13.01 11.25 13.63
CA VAL A 45 14.22 11.52 12.85
C VAL A 45 14.05 10.85 11.50
N ILE A 46 14.07 11.66 10.44
CA ILE A 46 13.95 11.22 9.06
C ILE A 46 15.31 11.41 8.40
N THR A 47 15.88 10.34 7.86
CA THR A 47 17.16 10.36 7.14
C THR A 47 16.93 10.06 5.68
N GLU A 48 17.56 10.83 4.80
CA GLU A 48 17.52 10.60 3.35
C GLU A 48 18.94 10.48 2.82
N LEU A 49 19.26 9.35 2.21
CA LEU A 49 20.53 9.15 1.49
C LEU A 49 20.43 9.80 0.11
N ILE A 50 21.30 10.77 -0.16
CA ILE A 50 21.35 11.51 -1.42
C ILE A 50 22.11 10.69 -2.44
N GLN A 51 21.39 10.21 -3.47
CA GLN A 51 21.98 9.42 -4.54
C GLN A 51 22.85 10.29 -5.46
N PRO A 52 24.00 9.80 -5.95
CA PRO A 52 24.85 10.53 -6.91
C PRO A 52 24.09 11.03 -8.14
N THR A 53 23.11 10.26 -8.63
CA THR A 53 22.26 10.62 -9.77
C THR A 53 21.31 11.79 -9.50
N ALA A 54 21.03 12.09 -8.22
CA ALA A 54 20.22 13.23 -7.82
C ALA A 54 21.05 14.52 -7.65
N ILE A 55 22.37 14.44 -7.78
CA ILE A 55 23.30 15.56 -7.58
C ILE A 55 23.73 16.13 -8.93
N THR A 56 23.54 17.43 -9.09
CA THR A 56 23.98 18.21 -10.25
C THR A 56 25.03 19.21 -9.79
N HIS A 57 26.12 19.33 -10.55
CA HIS A 57 27.07 20.42 -10.33
C HIS A 57 26.36 21.75 -10.59
N GLU A 58 26.53 22.69 -9.68
CA GLU A 58 25.93 24.01 -9.79
C GLU A 58 27.00 25.02 -10.22
N GLN A 59 27.62 25.72 -9.28
CA GLN A 59 28.65 26.72 -9.56
C GLN A 59 29.75 26.68 -8.51
N GLY A 60 31.00 26.86 -8.93
CA GLY A 60 32.16 26.81 -8.02
C GLY A 60 32.22 25.48 -7.27
N ALA A 61 32.36 25.54 -5.94
CA ALA A 61 32.34 24.36 -5.07
C ALA A 61 30.93 23.84 -4.74
N ALA A 62 29.87 24.48 -5.27
CA ALA A 62 28.48 24.13 -4.96
C ALA A 62 27.92 23.05 -5.90
N TYR A 63 27.16 22.16 -5.28
CA TYR A 63 26.33 21.16 -5.93
C TYR A 63 24.90 21.32 -5.43
N SER A 64 23.93 21.01 -6.29
CA SER A 64 22.52 20.93 -5.93
C SER A 64 22.06 19.47 -5.94
N ALA A 65 21.37 19.03 -4.90
CA ALA A 65 20.73 17.74 -4.83
C ALA A 65 19.21 17.87 -4.83
N ARG A 66 18.53 17.09 -5.68
CA ARG A 66 17.08 16.93 -5.61
C ARG A 66 16.74 15.91 -4.52
N LEU A 67 15.92 16.33 -3.56
CA LEU A 67 15.47 15.47 -2.48
C LEU A 67 14.27 14.63 -2.91
N SER A 68 14.27 13.36 -2.53
CA SER A 68 13.17 12.41 -2.67
C SER A 68 12.09 12.64 -1.62
N ILE A 69 12.45 13.11 -0.42
CA ILE A 69 11.49 13.41 0.65
C ILE A 69 11.36 14.94 0.74
N PRO A 70 10.20 15.52 0.37
CA PRO A 70 9.96 16.94 0.57
C PRO A 70 10.07 17.26 2.07
N ARG A 71 10.96 18.19 2.42
CA ARG A 71 11.17 18.61 3.80
C ARG A 71 10.86 20.07 3.94
N ALA A 72 10.53 20.50 5.14
CA ALA A 72 10.24 21.91 5.31
C ALA A 72 11.59 22.68 5.27
N ALA A 73 11.77 23.54 4.27
CA ALA A 73 12.99 24.32 4.01
C ALA A 73 13.43 25.18 5.20
N ASP A 74 14.67 25.66 5.17
CA ASP A 74 15.21 26.57 6.20
C ASP A 74 14.32 27.82 6.31
N LYS A 75 13.83 28.09 7.52
CA LYS A 75 13.03 29.28 7.85
C LYS A 75 13.65 30.00 9.04
N ASN A 76 13.63 31.34 9.03
CA ASN A 76 14.05 32.20 10.15
C ASN A 76 15.45 31.87 10.70
N SER A 77 16.41 31.62 9.81
CA SER A 77 17.83 31.41 10.16
C SER A 77 18.15 30.17 11.01
N LYS A 78 17.27 29.17 11.01
CA LYS A 78 17.51 27.88 11.66
C LYS A 78 17.46 26.76 10.62
N SER A 79 18.56 26.00 10.55
CA SER A 79 18.54 24.75 9.80
C SER A 79 17.69 23.73 10.53
N ARG A 80 16.69 23.18 9.86
CA ARG A 80 15.92 22.03 10.38
C ARG A 80 16.55 20.69 10.03
N CYS A 81 17.62 20.72 9.23
CA CYS A 81 18.30 19.54 8.72
C CYS A 81 19.80 19.56 9.04
N GLU A 82 20.36 18.37 9.19
CA GLU A 82 21.78 18.10 9.34
C GLU A 82 22.25 17.31 8.12
N LEU A 83 23.27 17.78 7.42
CA LEU A 83 23.85 17.06 6.29
C LEU A 83 25.06 16.30 6.78
N LEU A 84 25.02 14.97 6.71
CA LEU A 84 26.11 14.09 7.09
C LEU A 84 26.95 13.74 5.86
N GLU A 85 28.27 13.73 6.00
CA GLU A 85 29.22 13.12 5.09
C GLU A 85 29.84 11.91 5.79
N ASN A 86 29.60 10.70 5.28
CA ASN A 86 29.99 9.43 5.91
C ASN A 86 29.58 9.33 7.39
N GLY A 87 28.34 9.72 7.68
CA GLY A 87 27.77 9.73 9.04
C GLY A 87 28.27 10.86 9.95
N LYS A 88 29.14 11.77 9.46
CA LYS A 88 29.63 12.92 10.24
C LYS A 88 28.97 14.23 9.77
N PRO A 89 28.47 15.08 10.67
CA PRO A 89 27.87 16.35 10.29
C PRO A 89 28.84 17.25 9.54
N LEU A 90 28.37 17.85 8.45
CA LEU A 90 29.07 18.93 7.79
C LEU A 90 28.94 20.22 8.62
N PRO A 91 30.02 21.02 8.70
CA PRO A 91 30.20 22.02 9.74
C PRO A 91 29.35 23.29 9.57
N PHE A 92 28.85 23.60 8.38
CA PHE A 92 28.28 24.93 8.10
C PHE A 92 26.86 24.83 7.49
N PRO A 93 25.84 24.51 8.31
CA PRO A 93 24.43 24.62 7.91
C PRO A 93 24.03 26.05 7.58
N HIS A 94 22.88 26.18 6.89
CA HIS A 94 22.22 27.46 6.65
C HIS A 94 23.11 28.51 5.96
N ALA A 95 23.97 28.05 5.04
CA ALA A 95 24.91 28.90 4.33
C ALA A 95 24.21 29.68 3.20
N ARG A 96 24.61 30.94 2.98
CA ARG A 96 24.24 31.64 1.74
C ARG A 96 24.82 30.88 0.54
N HIS A 97 24.07 30.75 -0.55
CA HIS A 97 24.56 30.03 -1.74
C HIS A 97 25.89 30.58 -2.26
N SER A 98 26.13 31.89 -2.16
CA SER A 98 27.44 32.49 -2.49
C SER A 98 28.59 31.89 -1.67
N ARG A 99 28.40 31.66 -0.37
CA ARG A 99 29.41 31.01 0.49
C ARG A 99 29.66 29.57 0.10
N ILE A 100 28.61 28.83 -0.27
CA ILE A 100 28.76 27.46 -0.76
C ILE A 100 29.62 27.44 -2.04
N ARG A 101 29.34 28.33 -2.98
CA ARG A 101 30.04 28.45 -4.26
C ARG A 101 31.50 28.87 -4.10
N GLU A 102 31.75 29.87 -3.25
CA GLU A 102 33.05 30.53 -3.10
C GLU A 102 33.99 29.82 -2.13
N LEU A 103 33.48 29.35 -0.98
CA LEU A 103 34.30 28.77 0.08
C LEU A 103 34.29 27.25 0.08
N GLY A 104 33.17 26.63 -0.30
CA GLY A 104 32.96 25.19 -0.18
C GLY A 104 33.11 24.69 1.26
N LYS A 105 33.88 23.61 1.47
CA LYS A 105 34.28 23.10 2.80
C LYS A 105 33.12 22.74 3.74
N GLY A 106 32.08 22.12 3.20
CA GLY A 106 30.94 21.65 4.01
C GLY A 106 29.89 22.71 4.32
N HIS A 107 29.84 23.81 3.55
CA HIS A 107 28.71 24.73 3.57
C HIS A 107 27.51 24.13 2.85
N TYR A 108 26.32 24.26 3.43
CA TYR A 108 25.08 23.79 2.83
C TYR A 108 23.86 24.62 3.22
N SER A 109 22.82 24.54 2.39
CA SER A 109 21.57 25.29 2.48
C SER A 109 20.41 24.43 1.99
N HIS A 110 19.36 24.30 2.79
CA HIS A 110 18.13 23.66 2.38
C HIS A 110 17.11 24.73 1.98
N TRP A 111 17.05 25.03 0.67
CA TRP A 111 16.44 26.23 0.13
C TRP A 111 14.93 26.10 -0.16
N THR A 112 14.53 25.00 -0.80
CA THR A 112 13.12 24.66 -1.08
C THR A 112 12.82 23.28 -0.51
N PRO A 113 11.55 22.87 -0.43
CA PRO A 113 11.24 21.57 0.13
C PRO A 113 11.91 20.37 -0.55
N GLY A 114 12.29 20.52 -1.82
CA GLY A 114 12.88 19.44 -2.62
C GLY A 114 14.31 19.70 -3.07
N THR A 115 15.01 20.72 -2.56
CA THR A 115 16.34 21.08 -3.08
C THR A 115 17.31 21.50 -1.99
N LEU A 116 18.42 20.76 -1.92
CA LEU A 116 19.58 21.04 -1.09
C LEU A 116 20.72 21.60 -1.95
N TYR A 117 21.36 22.66 -1.48
CA TYR A 117 22.63 23.14 -2.03
C TYR A 117 23.73 22.82 -1.03
N PHE A 118 24.85 22.23 -1.46
CA PHE A 118 25.93 21.88 -0.56
C PHE A 118 27.28 21.81 -1.25
N SER A 119 28.32 21.75 -0.43
CA SER A 119 29.69 21.43 -0.83
C SER A 119 30.19 20.33 0.11
N THR A 120 31.10 19.49 -0.38
CA THR A 120 31.74 18.45 0.42
C THR A 120 32.75 19.05 1.39
N SER A 121 33.17 18.29 2.41
CA SER A 121 34.07 18.82 3.46
C SER A 121 35.41 19.32 2.93
N ASP A 122 35.88 18.76 1.82
CA ASP A 122 37.13 19.09 1.12
C ASP A 122 36.89 19.66 -0.30
N SER A 123 35.63 19.98 -0.64
CA SER A 123 35.22 20.49 -1.95
C SER A 123 35.49 19.56 -3.15
N SER A 124 35.73 18.27 -2.91
CA SER A 124 35.72 17.22 -3.95
C SER A 124 34.32 17.00 -4.55
N ASP A 125 34.25 16.42 -5.74
CA ASP A 125 32.98 16.15 -6.43
C ASP A 125 32.17 15.03 -5.73
N PRO A 126 31.01 15.33 -5.10
CA PRO A 126 30.21 14.36 -4.34
C PRO A 126 29.61 13.25 -5.21
N ARG A 127 29.58 13.40 -6.53
CA ARG A 127 29.05 12.36 -7.44
C ARG A 127 30.05 11.23 -7.67
N THR A 128 31.34 11.48 -7.42
CA THR A 128 32.43 10.57 -7.80
C THR A 128 33.44 10.30 -6.69
N ASN A 129 33.39 11.05 -5.59
CA ASN A 129 34.35 10.90 -4.49
C ASN A 129 34.13 9.68 -3.57
N GLY A 130 33.09 8.88 -3.83
CA GLY A 130 32.81 7.64 -3.11
C GLY A 130 32.31 7.82 -1.67
N ARG A 131 31.86 9.02 -1.29
CA ARG A 131 31.30 9.29 0.05
C ARG A 131 29.77 9.23 0.06
N ASN A 132 29.21 8.89 1.20
CA ASN A 132 27.76 8.89 1.42
C ASN A 132 27.31 10.22 2.03
N TYR A 133 26.25 10.79 1.47
CA TYR A 133 25.67 12.05 1.92
C TYR A 133 24.25 11.81 2.41
N GLU A 134 23.97 12.13 3.67
CA GLU A 134 22.67 11.88 4.29
C GLU A 134 22.09 13.16 4.87
N LEU A 135 20.87 13.52 4.47
CA LEU A 135 20.14 14.62 5.08
C LEU A 135 19.25 14.07 6.21
N VAL A 136 19.56 14.46 7.44
CA VAL A 136 18.82 14.11 8.64
C VAL A 136 17.94 15.29 9.04
N SER A 137 16.66 15.10 9.32
CA SER A 137 15.83 16.14 9.94
C SER A 137 14.95 15.56 11.02
N THR A 138 14.70 16.33 12.07
CA THR A 138 13.68 15.99 13.07
C THR A 138 12.37 16.66 12.67
N GLU A 139 11.36 15.87 12.37
CA GLU A 139 10.00 16.35 12.14
C GLU A 139 9.20 16.18 13.43
N SER A 140 8.74 17.29 14.01
CA SER A 140 7.74 17.26 15.07
C SER A 140 6.35 17.28 14.45
N PHE A 141 5.49 16.36 14.87
CA PHE A 141 4.14 16.21 14.34
C PHE A 141 3.16 15.80 15.44
N LEU A 142 1.87 16.00 15.17
CA LEU A 142 0.82 15.56 16.08
C LEU A 142 0.37 14.17 15.64
N GLN A 143 0.75 13.14 16.39
CA GLN A 143 0.25 11.79 16.13
C GLN A 143 -1.20 11.73 16.60
N LYS A 144 -2.09 11.32 15.71
CA LYS A 144 -3.49 11.04 16.01
C LYS A 144 -3.73 9.55 15.98
N SER A 145 -4.64 9.08 16.83
CA SER A 145 -5.13 7.71 16.74
C SER A 145 -6.59 7.59 17.11
N THR A 146 -7.28 6.64 16.49
CA THR A 146 -8.62 6.24 16.90
C THR A 146 -8.74 4.72 16.92
N SER A 147 -9.50 4.18 17.86
CA SER A 147 -9.70 2.73 18.00
C SER A 147 -11.13 2.40 18.41
N PHE A 148 -11.67 1.33 17.81
CA PHE A 148 -13.02 0.85 18.02
C PHE A 148 -13.11 -0.65 17.70
N VAL A 149 -14.20 -1.29 18.13
CA VAL A 149 -14.47 -2.71 17.85
C VAL A 149 -15.70 -2.79 16.95
N LEU A 150 -15.57 -3.46 15.82
CA LEU A 150 -16.64 -3.72 14.88
C LEU A 150 -17.31 -5.05 15.23
N THR A 151 -18.58 -4.98 15.61
CA THR A 151 -19.38 -6.14 16.05
C THR A 151 -20.45 -6.53 15.05
N ASP A 152 -20.71 -5.68 14.07
CA ASP A 152 -21.76 -5.86 13.06
C ASP A 152 -21.13 -6.27 11.73
N SER A 153 -21.87 -7.03 10.94
CA SER A 153 -21.41 -7.50 9.62
C SER A 153 -21.22 -6.37 8.62
N ASN A 154 -21.89 -5.23 8.81
CA ASN A 154 -21.72 -4.03 8.01
C ASN A 154 -21.71 -2.80 8.92
N SER A 155 -20.74 -1.92 8.72
CA SER A 155 -20.63 -0.68 9.49
C SER A 155 -20.14 0.45 8.60
N GLU A 156 -20.72 1.65 8.79
CA GLU A 156 -20.14 2.89 8.29
C GLU A 156 -19.36 3.56 9.42
N ILE A 157 -18.19 4.11 9.11
CA ILE A 157 -17.30 4.74 10.07
C ILE A 157 -16.92 6.12 9.55
N THR A 158 -17.06 7.15 10.36
CA THR A 158 -16.58 8.50 10.02
C THR A 158 -15.53 8.93 11.04
N VAL A 159 -14.31 9.17 10.57
CA VAL A 159 -13.22 9.67 11.43
C VAL A 159 -13.08 11.18 11.23
N PRO A 160 -13.40 12.01 12.23
CA PRO A 160 -13.25 13.45 12.12
C PRO A 160 -11.77 13.83 12.07
N VAL A 161 -11.39 14.70 11.13
CA VAL A 161 -10.05 15.27 10.99
C VAL A 161 -10.10 16.79 10.89
N ASN A 162 -9.00 17.43 11.25
CA ASN A 162 -8.84 18.86 11.01
C ASN A 162 -8.37 19.11 9.56
N LEU A 163 -9.26 19.64 8.71
CA LEU A 163 -8.96 19.93 7.30
C LEU A 163 -7.92 21.05 7.08
N LEU A 164 -7.55 21.79 8.14
CA LEU A 164 -6.48 22.80 8.08
C LEU A 164 -5.08 22.19 8.20
N LYS A 165 -4.97 20.89 8.49
CA LYS A 165 -3.71 20.17 8.63
C LYS A 165 -3.61 19.08 7.59
N GLU A 166 -2.39 18.82 7.13
CA GLU A 166 -2.14 17.67 6.28
C GLU A 166 -2.11 16.40 7.13
N ALA A 167 -2.97 15.44 6.83
CA ALA A 167 -3.05 14.13 7.46
C ALA A 167 -2.33 13.08 6.61
N GLN A 168 -1.28 12.48 7.17
CA GLN A 168 -0.51 11.42 6.52
C GLN A 168 -0.68 10.08 7.27
N PRO A 169 -1.15 9.01 6.60
CA PRO A 169 -1.24 7.67 7.18
C PRO A 169 0.09 7.18 7.74
N LEU A 170 0.09 6.66 8.98
CA LEU A 170 1.23 5.96 9.54
C LEU A 170 0.99 4.46 9.52
N LYS A 171 -0.03 4.01 10.24
CA LYS A 171 -0.38 2.60 10.32
C LYS A 171 -1.83 2.33 10.63
N MET A 172 -2.28 1.13 10.27
CA MET A 172 -3.57 0.57 10.66
C MET A 172 -3.35 -0.80 11.29
N ILE A 173 -4.13 -1.10 12.32
CA ILE A 173 -4.07 -2.39 13.02
C ILE A 173 -5.45 -3.03 13.00
N TRP A 174 -5.49 -4.30 12.63
CA TRP A 174 -6.64 -5.18 12.77
C TRP A 174 -6.32 -6.29 13.76
N GLN A 175 -7.23 -6.55 14.68
CA GLN A 175 -7.11 -7.65 15.62
C GLN A 175 -8.45 -8.38 15.72
N ASN A 176 -8.45 -9.66 15.37
CA ASN A 176 -9.57 -10.53 15.64
C ASN A 176 -9.63 -10.78 17.16
N LEU A 177 -10.71 -10.35 17.82
CA LEU A 177 -10.88 -10.58 19.26
C LEU A 177 -11.54 -11.92 19.57
N ASP A 178 -12.10 -12.59 18.55
CA ASP A 178 -12.68 -13.92 18.72
C ASP A 178 -11.58 -14.99 18.79
N SER A 179 -11.73 -15.92 19.74
CA SER A 179 -10.84 -17.05 19.94
C SER A 179 -11.30 -18.32 19.22
N LYS A 180 -12.39 -18.26 18.44
CA LYS A 180 -12.96 -19.41 17.72
C LYS A 180 -13.36 -19.10 16.29
N THR A 181 -13.76 -17.87 16.02
CA THR A 181 -14.33 -17.49 14.72
C THR A 181 -13.31 -16.79 13.85
N GLN A 182 -13.21 -17.22 12.61
CA GLN A 182 -12.45 -16.53 11.57
C GLN A 182 -13.22 -15.29 11.07
N ILE A 183 -12.52 -14.18 10.84
CA ILE A 183 -13.12 -12.94 10.33
C ILE A 183 -12.47 -12.57 8.99
N THR A 184 -13.30 -12.25 8.01
CA THR A 184 -12.85 -11.77 6.69
C THR A 184 -13.31 -10.33 6.48
N PRO A 185 -12.46 -9.33 6.80
CA PRO A 185 -12.79 -7.92 6.60
C PRO A 185 -12.64 -7.49 5.14
N ALA A 186 -13.60 -6.67 4.69
CA ALA A 186 -13.54 -5.90 3.47
C ALA A 186 -13.67 -4.40 3.83
N TRP A 187 -12.53 -3.71 3.83
CA TRP A 187 -12.40 -2.31 4.24
C TRP A 187 -12.19 -1.42 3.03
N LYS A 188 -12.99 -0.36 2.92
CA LYS A 188 -12.80 0.66 1.88
C LYS A 188 -13.28 2.02 2.33
N ARG A 189 -12.84 3.05 1.61
CA ARG A 189 -13.41 4.39 1.72
C ARG A 189 -14.79 4.43 1.05
N LYS A 190 -15.74 5.16 1.62
CA LYS A 190 -17.08 5.35 1.05
C LYS A 190 -16.95 6.01 -0.33
N GLY A 191 -17.60 5.40 -1.33
CA GLY A 191 -17.51 5.82 -2.73
C GLY A 191 -16.27 5.32 -3.49
N ALA A 192 -15.29 4.72 -2.81
CA ALA A 192 -14.16 4.08 -3.51
C ALA A 192 -14.57 2.73 -4.12
N PRO A 193 -13.94 2.34 -5.24
CA PRO A 193 -14.14 1.04 -5.86
C PRO A 193 -13.73 -0.11 -4.94
N ASP A 194 -14.43 -1.24 -5.09
CA ASP A 194 -14.08 -2.49 -4.44
C ASP A 194 -12.97 -3.20 -5.25
N LEU A 195 -11.80 -3.37 -4.62
CA LEU A 195 -10.62 -3.95 -5.25
C LEU A 195 -10.45 -5.45 -4.95
N SER A 196 -11.42 -6.08 -4.29
CA SER A 196 -11.30 -7.47 -3.82
C SER A 196 -11.21 -8.51 -4.95
N SER A 197 -11.79 -8.21 -6.12
CA SER A 197 -11.76 -9.08 -7.30
C SER A 197 -11.96 -8.25 -8.58
N GLN A 198 -11.59 -8.80 -9.74
CA GLN A 198 -11.82 -8.14 -11.03
C GLN A 198 -13.31 -7.84 -11.26
N SER A 199 -14.20 -8.74 -10.86
CA SER A 199 -15.66 -8.54 -10.99
C SER A 199 -16.17 -7.42 -10.08
N ALA A 200 -15.66 -7.34 -8.84
CA ALA A 200 -16.01 -6.27 -7.91
C ALA A 200 -15.49 -4.89 -8.37
N MET A 201 -14.29 -4.86 -8.97
CA MET A 201 -13.74 -3.65 -9.59
C MET A 201 -14.66 -3.16 -10.72
N LEU A 202 -15.01 -4.03 -11.67
CA LEU A 202 -15.89 -3.68 -12.77
C LEU A 202 -17.28 -3.25 -12.30
N ALA A 203 -17.87 -3.98 -11.34
CA ALA A 203 -19.15 -3.61 -10.76
C ALA A 203 -19.12 -2.25 -10.03
N SER A 204 -17.94 -1.82 -9.57
CA SER A 204 -17.77 -0.53 -8.90
C SER A 204 -17.61 0.64 -9.87
N ILE A 205 -17.03 0.42 -11.05
CA ILE A 205 -16.68 1.50 -11.98
C ILE A 205 -17.61 1.58 -13.20
N LEU A 206 -18.33 0.49 -13.53
CA LEU A 206 -19.22 0.43 -14.68
C LEU A 206 -20.68 0.55 -14.26
N LYS A 207 -21.47 1.24 -15.10
CA LYS A 207 -22.93 1.32 -14.97
C LYS A 207 -23.60 0.49 -16.07
N PRO A 208 -24.82 -0.06 -15.84
CA PRO A 208 -25.48 -0.92 -16.80
C PRO A 208 -25.74 -0.30 -18.19
N ASP A 209 -25.92 1.02 -18.23
CA ASP A 209 -26.26 1.81 -19.42
C ASP A 209 -25.05 2.34 -20.20
N MET A 210 -23.83 2.09 -19.72
CA MET A 210 -22.62 2.58 -20.40
C MET A 210 -22.41 1.89 -21.76
N ASN A 211 -22.15 2.70 -22.79
CA ASN A 211 -21.67 2.23 -24.08
C ASN A 211 -20.20 1.77 -24.02
N ALA A 212 -19.67 1.24 -25.12
CA ALA A 212 -18.31 0.70 -25.18
C ALA A 212 -17.21 1.76 -24.94
N GLU A 213 -17.40 2.98 -25.42
CA GLU A 213 -16.49 4.10 -25.16
C GLU A 213 -16.49 4.47 -23.67
N GLU A 214 -17.68 4.62 -23.08
CA GLU A 214 -17.83 4.98 -21.66
C GLU A 214 -17.22 3.92 -20.73
N LYS A 215 -17.44 2.63 -21.03
CA LYS A 215 -16.79 1.54 -20.30
C LYS A 215 -15.27 1.59 -20.43
N SER A 216 -14.76 1.83 -21.64
CA SER A 216 -13.31 1.92 -21.89
C SER A 216 -12.68 3.11 -21.14
N ILE A 217 -13.31 4.28 -21.18
CA ILE A 217 -12.85 5.46 -20.43
C ILE A 217 -12.90 5.20 -18.91
N ALA A 218 -13.95 4.55 -18.40
CA ALA A 218 -14.06 4.22 -16.98
C ALA A 218 -12.93 3.30 -16.51
N ILE A 219 -12.60 2.26 -17.30
CA ILE A 219 -11.48 1.35 -17.01
C ILE A 219 -10.14 2.07 -17.10
N TRP A 220 -9.92 2.89 -18.12
CA TRP A 220 -8.71 3.70 -18.26
C TRP A 220 -8.53 4.63 -17.05
N LYS A 221 -9.58 5.38 -16.67
CA LYS A 221 -9.53 6.33 -15.55
C LYS A 221 -9.25 5.62 -14.23
N PHE A 222 -9.89 4.47 -14.02
CA PHE A 222 -9.65 3.62 -12.87
C PHE A 222 -8.17 3.22 -12.77
N LEU A 223 -7.55 2.76 -13.85
CA LEU A 223 -6.12 2.43 -13.82
C LEU A 223 -5.24 3.65 -13.60
N VAL A 224 -5.56 4.81 -14.20
CA VAL A 224 -4.83 6.07 -13.98
C VAL A 224 -4.80 6.47 -12.50
N ASP A 225 -5.91 6.30 -11.78
CA ASP A 225 -6.06 6.74 -10.39
C ASP A 225 -5.38 5.80 -9.38
N TRP A 226 -5.40 4.50 -9.66
CA TRP A 226 -5.07 3.48 -8.67
C TRP A 226 -3.63 2.96 -8.75
N ARG A 227 -2.81 3.47 -9.66
CA ARG A 227 -1.41 3.07 -9.81
C ARG A 227 -0.46 4.25 -10.00
N TYR A 228 0.84 4.00 -9.97
CA TYR A 228 1.86 4.90 -10.50
C TYR A 228 2.89 4.15 -11.37
N HIS A 229 3.65 4.88 -12.18
CA HIS A 229 4.70 4.31 -13.03
C HIS A 229 5.97 4.05 -12.22
N TYR A 230 6.45 2.80 -12.21
CA TYR A 230 7.71 2.42 -11.56
C TYR A 230 8.17 1.03 -12.03
N ASP A 231 9.45 0.72 -11.78
CA ASP A 231 10.04 -0.57 -12.08
C ASP A 231 9.24 -1.72 -11.48
N PRO A 232 8.77 -2.68 -12.31
CA PRO A 232 7.90 -3.74 -11.86
C PRO A 232 8.63 -4.71 -10.92
N ALA A 233 7.92 -5.14 -9.88
CA ALA A 233 8.44 -6.07 -8.87
C ALA A 233 8.76 -7.47 -9.44
N GLU A 234 8.04 -7.88 -10.48
CA GLU A 234 8.07 -9.19 -11.13
C GLU A 234 8.17 -9.03 -12.66
N GLN A 235 8.65 -10.05 -13.37
CA GLN A 235 8.73 -10.04 -14.85
C GLN A 235 7.63 -10.87 -15.54
N GLY A 236 6.85 -11.63 -14.76
CA GLY A 236 5.81 -12.53 -15.28
C GLY A 236 4.40 -11.95 -15.17
N ASP A 237 3.41 -12.77 -15.53
CA ASP A 237 1.98 -12.41 -15.58
C ASP A 237 1.36 -12.03 -14.23
N GLU A 238 2.14 -12.02 -13.14
CA GLU A 238 1.68 -11.63 -11.82
C GLU A 238 1.18 -10.18 -11.78
N LEU A 239 1.93 -9.26 -12.38
CA LEU A 239 1.55 -7.85 -12.45
C LEU A 239 0.46 -7.58 -13.50
N HIS A 240 0.13 -8.56 -14.33
CA HIS A 240 -0.96 -8.50 -15.31
C HIS A 240 -2.30 -8.97 -14.74
N ASP A 241 -2.34 -9.34 -13.46
CA ASP A 241 -3.56 -9.59 -12.70
C ASP A 241 -4.01 -8.29 -12.00
N PRO A 242 -5.16 -7.68 -12.38
CA PRO A 242 -5.61 -6.40 -11.83
C PRO A 242 -5.72 -6.38 -10.31
N VAL A 243 -6.05 -7.53 -9.71
CA VAL A 243 -6.21 -7.64 -8.26
C VAL A 243 -4.84 -7.54 -7.57
N LYS A 244 -3.82 -8.24 -8.08
CA LYS A 244 -2.46 -8.15 -7.53
C LYS A 244 -1.81 -6.82 -7.85
N PHE A 245 -1.95 -6.36 -9.09
CA PHE A 245 -1.41 -5.10 -9.56
C PHE A 245 -1.84 -3.94 -8.67
N LEU A 246 -3.13 -3.86 -8.31
CA LEU A 246 -3.66 -2.75 -7.52
C LEU A 246 -3.56 -2.95 -6.01
N ASN A 247 -3.68 -4.18 -5.48
CA ASN A 247 -3.68 -4.42 -4.03
C ASN A 247 -2.30 -4.72 -3.44
N VAL A 248 -1.39 -5.35 -4.20
CA VAL A 248 -0.10 -5.83 -3.68
C VAL A 248 1.04 -4.86 -4.03
N TYR A 249 1.04 -4.38 -5.27
CA TYR A 249 2.13 -3.58 -5.81
C TYR A 249 1.76 -2.10 -5.89
N GLY A 250 0.71 -1.77 -6.65
CA GLY A 250 0.27 -0.39 -6.92
C GLY A 250 1.11 0.32 -7.98
N TYR A 251 2.05 -0.39 -8.62
CA TYR A 251 2.97 0.15 -9.61
C TYR A 251 3.40 -0.89 -10.65
N GLY A 252 3.84 -0.39 -11.79
CA GLY A 252 4.43 -1.14 -12.89
C GLY A 252 4.65 -0.22 -14.10
N PHE A 253 5.10 -0.80 -15.20
CA PHE A 253 5.38 -0.08 -16.45
C PHE A 253 4.15 0.03 -17.36
N CYS A 254 4.38 0.60 -18.54
CA CYS A 254 3.40 0.71 -19.61
C CYS A 254 2.80 -0.66 -19.99
N ASP A 255 3.59 -1.74 -20.02
CA ASP A 255 3.08 -3.06 -20.33
C ASP A 255 2.09 -3.56 -19.27
N ASP A 256 2.44 -3.42 -17.99
CA ASP A 256 1.59 -3.88 -16.89
C ASP A 256 0.22 -3.18 -16.94
N CYS A 257 0.22 -1.86 -17.04
CA CYS A 257 -1.03 -1.10 -17.04
C CYS A 257 -1.85 -1.29 -18.32
N ALA A 258 -1.24 -1.40 -19.50
CA ALA A 258 -1.94 -1.68 -20.75
C ALA A 258 -2.55 -3.09 -20.76
N THR A 259 -1.81 -4.08 -20.25
CA THR A 259 -2.34 -5.45 -20.14
C THR A 259 -3.46 -5.54 -19.11
N ASN A 260 -3.35 -4.84 -17.96
CA ASN A 260 -4.45 -4.76 -16.99
C ASN A 260 -5.70 -4.08 -17.57
N PHE A 261 -5.55 -3.06 -18.41
CA PHE A 261 -6.67 -2.46 -19.16
C PHE A 261 -7.34 -3.51 -20.04
N MET A 262 -6.56 -4.22 -20.86
CA MET A 262 -7.08 -5.24 -21.76
C MET A 262 -7.80 -6.37 -21.00
N VAL A 263 -7.25 -6.83 -19.87
CA VAL A 263 -7.87 -7.86 -19.02
C VAL A 263 -9.23 -7.39 -18.51
N LEU A 264 -9.31 -6.17 -17.96
CA LEU A 264 -10.57 -5.62 -17.44
C LEU A 264 -11.57 -5.36 -18.56
N ALA A 265 -11.14 -4.83 -19.71
CA ALA A 265 -11.99 -4.59 -20.87
C ALA A 265 -12.59 -5.89 -21.42
N ARG A 266 -11.77 -6.94 -21.57
CA ARG A 266 -12.21 -8.28 -21.97
C ARG A 266 -13.23 -8.85 -20.98
N LYS A 267 -12.97 -8.72 -19.67
CA LYS A 267 -13.92 -9.17 -18.63
C LYS A 267 -15.22 -8.35 -18.61
N ALA A 268 -15.18 -7.08 -19.04
CA ALA A 268 -16.35 -6.23 -19.23
C ALA A 268 -17.13 -6.51 -20.54
N GLY A 269 -16.73 -7.53 -21.31
CA GLY A 269 -17.37 -7.93 -22.55
C GLY A 269 -16.94 -7.14 -23.78
N LEU A 270 -15.85 -6.37 -23.70
CA LEU A 270 -15.30 -5.61 -24.82
C LEU A 270 -14.21 -6.41 -25.53
N GLN A 271 -14.14 -6.28 -26.86
CA GLN A 271 -12.98 -6.74 -27.60
C GLN A 271 -11.80 -5.79 -27.35
N SER A 272 -10.69 -6.31 -26.85
CA SER A 272 -9.51 -5.50 -26.51
C SER A 272 -8.20 -6.24 -26.79
N ARG A 273 -7.15 -5.48 -27.09
CA ARG A 273 -5.78 -5.95 -27.39
C ARG A 273 -4.75 -4.97 -26.84
N VAL A 274 -3.46 -5.36 -26.83
CA VAL A 274 -2.35 -4.43 -26.58
C VAL A 274 -1.44 -4.33 -27.80
N TRP A 275 -0.79 -3.19 -27.94
CA TRP A 275 0.28 -2.94 -28.91
C TRP A 275 1.61 -2.87 -28.19
N GLY A 276 2.58 -3.67 -28.63
CA GLY A 276 3.99 -3.41 -28.35
C GLY A 276 4.53 -2.43 -29.38
N LEU A 277 4.94 -1.26 -28.93
CA LEU A 277 5.51 -0.17 -29.73
C LEU A 277 7.02 -0.06 -29.48
N SER A 278 7.66 0.99 -30.00
CA SER A 278 9.08 1.31 -29.79
C SER A 278 9.38 1.65 -28.32
N GLY A 279 9.56 0.63 -27.48
CA GLY A 279 9.85 0.76 -26.06
C GLY A 279 8.64 1.16 -25.20
N HIS A 280 7.43 1.11 -25.76
CA HIS A 280 6.20 1.47 -25.07
C HIS A 280 5.08 0.46 -25.36
N VAL A 281 4.08 0.37 -24.49
CA VAL A 281 2.95 -0.54 -24.66
C VAL A 281 1.65 0.21 -24.35
N VAL A 282 0.68 0.10 -25.24
CA VAL A 282 -0.65 0.72 -25.08
C VAL A 282 -1.75 -0.30 -25.31
N ALA A 283 -2.96 0.01 -24.87
CA ALA A 283 -4.13 -0.84 -25.08
C ALA A 283 -5.07 -0.25 -26.12
N GLU A 284 -5.86 -1.11 -26.77
CA GLU A 284 -6.99 -0.69 -27.59
C GLU A 284 -8.26 -1.47 -27.25
N THR A 285 -9.40 -0.82 -27.46
CA THR A 285 -10.72 -1.46 -27.47
C THR A 285 -11.34 -1.32 -28.87
N PHE A 286 -12.00 -2.37 -29.37
CA PHE A 286 -12.75 -2.33 -30.62
C PHE A 286 -14.23 -2.05 -30.32
N TYR A 287 -14.76 -0.97 -30.89
CA TYR A 287 -16.19 -0.65 -30.88
C TYR A 287 -16.51 0.26 -32.08
N ASP A 288 -17.80 0.37 -32.43
CA ASP A 288 -18.27 1.17 -33.57
C ASP A 288 -17.50 0.92 -34.88
N GLY A 289 -17.09 -0.34 -35.09
CA GLY A 289 -16.40 -0.81 -36.30
C GLY A 289 -14.90 -0.46 -36.38
N ARG A 290 -14.28 0.06 -35.31
CA ARG A 290 -12.87 0.47 -35.33
C ARG A 290 -12.15 0.30 -33.98
N TRP A 291 -10.82 0.41 -33.99
CA TRP A 291 -9.98 0.38 -32.79
C TRP A 291 -9.79 1.78 -32.20
N HIS A 292 -9.74 1.84 -30.87
CA HIS A 292 -9.59 3.08 -30.08
C HIS A 292 -8.49 2.88 -29.03
N MET A 293 -7.47 3.75 -29.02
CA MET A 293 -6.29 3.63 -28.16
C MET A 293 -6.50 4.29 -26.80
N PHE A 294 -6.06 3.59 -25.75
CA PHE A 294 -5.99 4.08 -24.38
C PHE A 294 -4.59 3.85 -23.82
N ASP A 295 -3.99 4.92 -23.28
CA ASP A 295 -2.71 4.88 -22.59
C ASP A 295 -2.89 5.26 -21.12
N PRO A 296 -3.04 4.28 -20.22
CA PRO A 296 -3.09 4.54 -18.80
C PRO A 296 -1.78 5.11 -18.24
N ASP A 297 -0.63 4.90 -18.91
CA ASP A 297 0.74 5.26 -18.45
C ASP A 297 0.98 6.74 -18.59
N HIS A 298 0.83 7.24 -19.81
CA HIS A 298 0.84 8.66 -20.09
C HIS A 298 -0.47 9.36 -19.70
N LYS A 299 -1.44 8.61 -19.15
CA LYS A 299 -2.74 9.11 -18.69
C LYS A 299 -3.45 9.86 -19.80
N VAL A 300 -3.51 9.29 -21.00
CA VAL A 300 -4.04 9.95 -22.18
C VAL A 300 -4.81 8.98 -23.09
N PHE A 301 -5.74 9.55 -23.84
CA PHE A 301 -6.26 9.04 -25.09
C PHE A 301 -6.49 10.25 -26.00
N TYR A 302 -6.47 10.05 -27.31
CA TYR A 302 -6.51 11.17 -28.26
C TYR A 302 -7.79 11.17 -29.07
N ARG A 303 -8.42 12.33 -29.24
CA ARG A 303 -9.60 12.49 -30.10
C ARG A 303 -9.23 13.15 -31.42
N ASN A 304 -9.72 12.57 -32.51
CA ASN A 304 -9.62 13.15 -33.84
C ASN A 304 -10.56 14.37 -33.98
N ARG A 305 -10.64 14.95 -35.19
CA ARG A 305 -11.43 16.18 -35.42
C ARG A 305 -12.94 15.96 -35.25
N GLN A 306 -13.41 14.73 -35.40
CA GLN A 306 -14.80 14.32 -35.22
C GLN A 306 -15.13 14.00 -33.76
N GLY A 307 -14.16 14.14 -32.85
CA GLY A 307 -14.33 13.83 -31.43
C GLY A 307 -14.24 12.33 -31.12
N VAL A 308 -13.90 11.47 -32.08
CA VAL A 308 -13.76 10.02 -31.88
C VAL A 308 -12.36 9.71 -31.36
N ILE A 309 -12.25 8.77 -30.42
CA ILE A 309 -10.95 8.32 -29.91
C ILE A 309 -10.18 7.64 -31.04
N ALA A 310 -8.95 8.06 -31.32
CA ALA A 310 -8.13 7.50 -32.38
C ALA A 310 -7.49 6.17 -31.95
N GLY A 311 -7.39 5.22 -32.88
CA GLY A 311 -6.60 3.99 -32.72
C GLY A 311 -5.12 4.23 -33.01
N VAL A 312 -4.26 3.26 -32.69
CA VAL A 312 -2.80 3.34 -32.93
C VAL A 312 -2.47 3.56 -34.40
N GLU A 313 -3.17 2.87 -35.30
CA GLU A 313 -2.95 3.00 -36.75
C GLU A 313 -3.30 4.41 -37.26
N GLU A 314 -4.42 4.99 -36.83
CA GLU A 314 -4.81 6.37 -37.17
C GLU A 314 -3.80 7.37 -36.61
N LEU A 315 -3.32 7.15 -35.38
CA LEU A 315 -2.30 8.00 -34.77
C LEU A 315 -0.95 7.92 -35.50
N ALA A 316 -0.60 6.76 -36.05
CA ALA A 316 0.60 6.59 -36.86
C ALA A 316 0.51 7.34 -38.20
N GLU A 317 -0.67 7.37 -38.82
CA GLU A 317 -0.94 8.10 -40.07
C GLU A 317 -1.10 9.62 -39.85
N GLN A 318 -1.63 10.02 -38.69
CA GLN A 318 -1.96 11.41 -38.34
C GLN A 318 -1.32 11.82 -36.99
N PRO A 319 0.02 11.92 -36.92
CA PRO A 319 0.75 12.25 -35.69
C PRO A 319 0.38 13.62 -35.11
N GLU A 320 -0.16 14.53 -35.91
CA GLU A 320 -0.58 15.86 -35.47
C GLU A 320 -1.75 15.81 -34.47
N ILE A 321 -2.47 14.68 -34.40
CA ILE A 321 -3.49 14.46 -33.37
C ILE A 321 -2.85 14.46 -31.97
N ILE A 322 -1.63 13.90 -31.83
CA ILE A 322 -0.89 13.81 -30.57
C ILE A 322 -0.29 15.16 -30.20
N THR A 323 0.26 15.88 -31.18
CA THR A 323 0.99 17.14 -30.96
C THR A 323 0.10 18.37 -30.88
N LYS A 324 -1.23 18.21 -30.74
CA LYS A 324 -2.18 19.32 -30.49
C LYS A 324 -1.82 20.09 -29.21
N THR A 325 -1.28 19.41 -28.21
CA THR A 325 -0.70 20.01 -27.01
C THR A 325 0.83 19.84 -27.04
N PRO A 326 1.60 20.80 -26.52
CA PRO A 326 3.07 20.71 -26.53
C PRO A 326 3.60 19.60 -25.60
N THR A 327 2.85 19.27 -24.56
CA THR A 327 3.19 18.20 -23.61
C THR A 327 2.00 17.28 -23.35
N ASP A 328 2.31 16.06 -22.89
CA ASP A 328 1.34 15.12 -22.34
C ASP A 328 0.95 15.49 -20.88
N PRO A 329 0.01 14.77 -20.25
CA PRO A 329 -0.38 14.99 -18.85
C PRO A 329 0.71 14.73 -17.80
N LEU A 330 1.80 14.06 -18.17
CA LEU A 330 2.97 13.86 -17.31
C LEU A 330 4.05 14.94 -17.48
N GLY A 331 3.88 15.83 -18.47
CA GLY A 331 4.83 16.89 -18.81
C GLY A 331 5.87 16.49 -19.88
N SER A 332 5.75 15.32 -20.49
CA SER A 332 6.62 14.85 -21.58
C SER A 332 6.34 15.62 -22.87
N PRO A 333 7.36 15.99 -23.67
CA PRO A 333 7.14 16.62 -24.97
C PRO A 333 6.33 15.73 -25.92
N SER A 334 5.20 16.22 -26.43
CA SER A 334 4.30 15.42 -27.28
C SER A 334 4.94 14.94 -28.58
N GLU A 335 5.95 15.66 -29.10
CA GLU A 335 6.72 15.22 -30.27
C GLU A 335 7.52 13.93 -30.01
N LEU A 336 7.98 13.71 -28.77
CA LEU A 336 8.64 12.46 -28.39
C LEU A 336 7.62 11.35 -28.20
N ILE A 337 6.47 11.67 -27.60
CA ILE A 337 5.36 10.73 -27.45
C ILE A 337 4.82 10.28 -28.80
N ALA A 338 4.71 11.18 -29.77
CA ALA A 338 4.28 10.85 -31.13
C ALA A 338 5.19 9.79 -31.76
N LYS A 339 6.52 9.91 -31.60
CA LYS A 339 7.48 8.90 -32.09
C LYS A 339 7.26 7.52 -31.50
N LEU A 340 6.80 7.42 -30.24
CA LEU A 340 6.47 6.14 -29.61
C LEU A 340 5.25 5.50 -30.30
N TYR A 341 4.18 6.26 -30.52
CA TYR A 341 2.94 5.75 -31.10
C TYR A 341 3.01 5.51 -32.61
N THR A 342 3.81 6.29 -33.34
CA THR A 342 3.87 6.26 -34.81
C THR A 342 4.93 5.32 -35.37
N SER A 343 5.54 4.46 -34.54
CA SER A 343 6.63 3.59 -34.97
C SER A 343 6.14 2.40 -35.81
N THR A 344 5.99 2.56 -37.12
CA THR A 344 5.40 1.50 -37.96
C THR A 344 6.29 0.28 -38.21
N SER A 345 7.60 0.36 -37.93
CA SER A 345 8.56 -0.73 -38.22
C SER A 345 8.63 -1.82 -37.16
N ASP A 346 8.23 -1.54 -35.91
CA ASP A 346 8.31 -2.48 -34.79
C ASP A 346 7.01 -2.61 -33.96
N ASN A 347 5.97 -1.85 -34.34
CA ASN A 347 4.63 -1.98 -33.82
C ASN A 347 4.07 -3.39 -34.07
N ARG A 348 3.69 -4.06 -32.99
CA ARG A 348 3.10 -5.40 -33.05
C ARG A 348 1.88 -5.51 -32.15
N VAL A 349 0.79 -6.00 -32.73
CA VAL A 349 -0.37 -6.42 -31.94
C VAL A 349 0.01 -7.64 -31.13
N ASN A 350 -0.31 -7.61 -29.84
CA ASN A 350 -0.20 -8.75 -28.96
C ASN A 350 -1.57 -9.03 -28.32
N GLU A 351 -2.17 -10.14 -28.73
CA GLU A 351 -3.47 -10.59 -28.19
C GLU A 351 -3.32 -11.61 -27.06
N ARG A 352 -2.07 -11.92 -26.65
CA ARG A 352 -1.77 -12.90 -25.61
C ARG A 352 -2.68 -12.72 -24.40
N GLN A 353 -3.27 -13.82 -23.97
CA GLN A 353 -3.98 -13.89 -22.70
C GLN A 353 -2.94 -14.15 -21.59
N PRO A 354 -2.72 -13.22 -20.66
CA PRO A 354 -1.84 -13.49 -19.52
C PRO A 354 -2.44 -14.62 -18.68
N ARG A 355 -1.58 -15.47 -18.10
CA ARG A 355 -2.00 -16.60 -17.26
C ARG A 355 -2.32 -16.11 -15.86
N ILE A 356 -3.44 -15.41 -15.74
CA ILE A 356 -3.94 -14.88 -14.48
C ILE A 356 -5.03 -15.79 -13.93
N LYS A 357 -5.14 -15.85 -12.60
CA LYS A 357 -6.22 -16.56 -11.89
C LYS A 357 -7.33 -15.57 -11.59
N ASP A 358 -8.54 -16.05 -11.32
CA ASP A 358 -9.58 -15.22 -10.68
C ASP A 358 -9.17 -14.97 -9.22
N THR A 359 -8.19 -14.08 -9.03
CA THR A 359 -7.59 -13.77 -7.73
C THR A 359 -8.58 -13.00 -6.87
N ILE A 360 -8.57 -13.30 -5.57
CA ILE A 360 -9.33 -12.60 -4.55
C ILE A 360 -8.35 -12.01 -3.53
N ALA A 361 -8.39 -10.70 -3.33
CA ALA A 361 -7.63 -9.99 -2.31
C ALA A 361 -8.52 -9.68 -1.10
N LEU A 362 -8.93 -10.72 -0.38
CA LEU A 362 -9.68 -10.59 0.88
C LEU A 362 -8.87 -11.22 2.02
N PRO A 363 -8.35 -10.42 2.96
CA PRO A 363 -7.65 -10.93 4.13
C PRO A 363 -8.57 -11.79 4.98
N VAL A 364 -8.04 -12.91 5.46
CA VAL A 364 -8.74 -13.83 6.33
C VAL A 364 -7.97 -13.91 7.64
N LEU A 365 -8.56 -13.40 8.71
CA LEU A 365 -7.99 -13.37 10.05
C LEU A 365 -8.50 -14.58 10.82
N GLU A 366 -7.59 -15.49 11.16
CA GLU A 366 -7.89 -16.61 12.05
C GLU A 366 -8.18 -16.09 13.46
N PRO A 367 -8.73 -16.94 14.35
CA PRO A 367 -8.94 -16.57 15.73
C PRO A 367 -7.70 -15.93 16.38
N LEU A 368 -7.90 -14.78 17.00
CA LEU A 368 -6.85 -14.00 17.68
C LEU A 368 -5.73 -13.46 16.78
N ASP A 369 -5.87 -13.52 15.45
CA ASP A 369 -4.90 -12.92 14.54
C ASP A 369 -4.76 -11.42 14.79
N TYR A 370 -3.52 -10.95 14.65
CA TYR A 370 -3.15 -9.54 14.68
C TYR A 370 -2.47 -9.18 13.37
N VAL A 371 -2.89 -8.08 12.76
CA VAL A 371 -2.32 -7.57 11.51
C VAL A 371 -2.04 -6.09 11.66
N GLU A 372 -0.80 -5.68 11.38
CA GLU A 372 -0.42 -4.28 11.25
C GLU A 372 -0.14 -3.98 9.77
N PHE A 373 -0.63 -2.85 9.26
CA PHE A 373 -0.33 -2.29 7.95
C PHE A 373 0.39 -0.96 8.16
N ARG A 374 1.65 -0.83 7.71
CA ARG A 374 2.42 0.43 7.73
C ARG A 374 2.46 1.02 6.33
N TYR A 375 2.17 2.31 6.22
CA TYR A 375 1.91 2.99 4.94
C TYR A 375 3.14 3.66 4.32
N SER A 376 4.20 3.84 5.10
CA SER A 376 5.42 4.54 4.69
C SER A 376 6.65 3.88 5.29
N ASN A 377 7.81 4.16 4.68
CA ASN A 377 9.13 3.67 5.10
C ASN A 377 9.19 2.15 5.28
N PRO A 378 8.84 1.36 4.25
CA PRO A 378 8.96 -0.09 4.32
C PRO A 378 10.43 -0.47 4.60
N GLU A 379 10.67 -1.46 5.46
CA GLU A 379 12.02 -2.00 5.66
C GLU A 379 12.41 -2.96 4.52
N ARG A 380 11.41 -3.46 3.80
CA ARG A 380 11.54 -4.45 2.74
C ARG A 380 10.46 -4.24 1.70
N VAL A 381 10.82 -4.46 0.45
CA VAL A 381 9.90 -4.55 -0.68
C VAL A 381 10.16 -5.84 -1.44
N HIS A 382 9.12 -6.36 -2.08
CA HIS A 382 9.25 -7.48 -3.00
C HIS A 382 9.79 -6.96 -4.32
N GLN A 383 11.01 -7.35 -4.65
CA GLN A 383 11.66 -6.98 -5.92
C GLN A 383 12.48 -8.18 -6.41
N LYS A 384 11.96 -8.91 -7.40
CA LYS A 384 12.69 -9.98 -8.11
C LYS A 384 13.44 -9.44 -9.30
N ASN A 385 12.87 -8.42 -9.96
CA ASN A 385 13.52 -7.69 -11.02
C ASN A 385 14.44 -6.61 -10.42
N LYS A 386 15.68 -6.97 -10.06
CA LYS A 386 16.68 -5.98 -9.66
C LYS A 386 17.23 -5.28 -10.89
N SER A 387 16.49 -4.32 -11.42
CA SER A 387 17.09 -3.21 -12.16
C SER A 387 17.97 -2.39 -11.21
N HIS A 388 18.77 -1.46 -11.74
CA HIS A 388 19.57 -0.52 -10.95
C HIS A 388 18.73 0.52 -10.20
N SER A 389 17.40 0.43 -10.25
CA SER A 389 16.49 1.41 -9.68
C SER A 389 16.42 1.28 -8.16
N PRO A 390 16.14 2.41 -7.46
CA PRO A 390 15.95 2.40 -6.02
C PRO A 390 14.70 1.60 -5.60
N GLU A 391 14.33 1.66 -4.33
CA GLU A 391 13.05 1.10 -3.88
C GLU A 391 11.87 1.94 -4.40
N PRO A 392 10.69 1.31 -4.62
CA PRO A 392 9.50 1.99 -5.08
C PRO A 392 9.11 3.13 -4.11
N PRO A 393 8.77 4.32 -4.63
CA PRO A 393 8.49 5.51 -3.82
C PRO A 393 7.27 5.34 -2.92
N LEU A 394 6.36 4.41 -3.24
CA LEU A 394 5.18 4.12 -2.44
C LEU A 394 4.94 2.61 -2.37
N ALA A 395 5.31 1.99 -1.24
CA ALA A 395 5.00 0.61 -0.91
C ALA A 395 4.69 0.50 0.60
N GLY A 396 3.67 -0.27 0.93
CA GLY A 396 3.28 -0.55 2.30
C GLY A 396 3.87 -1.86 2.77
N GLU A 397 4.25 -1.93 4.04
CA GLU A 397 4.71 -3.16 4.68
C GLU A 397 3.78 -3.50 5.85
N GLY A 398 3.31 -4.74 5.90
CA GLY A 398 2.51 -5.24 7.00
C GLY A 398 3.18 -6.37 7.77
N VAL A 399 2.64 -6.65 8.96
CA VAL A 399 3.02 -7.76 9.83
C VAL A 399 1.76 -8.51 10.22
N LEU A 400 1.68 -9.79 9.86
CA LEU A 400 0.68 -10.74 10.34
C LEU A 400 1.28 -11.57 11.46
N LYS A 401 0.59 -11.63 12.61
CA LYS A 401 0.87 -12.57 13.70
C LYS A 401 -0.29 -13.54 13.81
N ARG A 402 -0.02 -14.81 13.50
CA ARG A 402 -0.99 -15.90 13.56
C ARG A 402 -0.55 -16.95 14.56
N THR A 403 -1.44 -17.35 15.45
CA THR A 403 -1.13 -18.31 16.51
C THR A 403 -2.16 -19.43 16.53
N ILE A 404 -1.70 -20.65 16.32
CA ILE A 404 -2.46 -21.88 16.50
C ILE A 404 -2.23 -22.35 17.94
N ARG A 405 -3.29 -22.28 18.75
CA ARG A 405 -3.28 -22.71 20.16
C ARG A 405 -3.77 -24.15 20.33
N ASP A 406 -4.68 -24.57 19.46
CA ASP A 406 -5.13 -25.96 19.40
C ASP A 406 -4.56 -26.62 18.13
N LEU A 407 -3.47 -27.35 18.29
CA LEU A 407 -2.86 -28.07 17.16
C LEU A 407 -3.74 -29.22 16.64
N TYR A 408 -4.78 -29.64 17.38
CA TYR A 408 -5.72 -30.65 16.87
C TYR A 408 -6.50 -30.17 15.65
N GLU A 409 -6.66 -28.85 15.48
CA GLU A 409 -7.28 -28.22 14.31
C GLU A 409 -6.43 -28.35 13.03
N LEU A 410 -5.12 -28.58 13.17
CA LEU A 410 -4.24 -28.80 12.03
C LEU A 410 -4.51 -30.15 11.38
N LYS A 411 -4.43 -30.21 10.05
CA LYS A 411 -4.67 -31.43 9.29
C LYS A 411 -3.69 -32.52 9.71
N GLN A 412 -4.18 -33.62 10.28
CA GLN A 412 -3.36 -34.80 10.55
C GLN A 412 -3.10 -35.57 9.25
N THR A 413 -1.83 -35.77 8.92
CA THR A 413 -1.42 -36.50 7.69
C THR A 413 -0.80 -37.86 7.98
N ALA A 414 -0.32 -38.06 9.21
CA ALA A 414 0.09 -39.35 9.76
C ALA A 414 -0.07 -39.31 11.28
N GLY A 415 0.04 -40.46 11.95
CA GLY A 415 -0.04 -40.53 13.42
C GLY A 415 0.95 -39.59 14.13
N ASN A 416 2.09 -39.30 13.49
CA ASN A 416 3.12 -38.41 14.00
C ASN A 416 3.29 -37.10 13.23
N GLN A 417 2.36 -36.77 12.32
CA GLN A 417 2.47 -35.61 11.44
C GLN A 417 1.18 -34.79 11.39
N ARG A 418 1.36 -33.46 11.49
CA ARG A 418 0.31 -32.47 11.24
C ARG A 418 0.80 -31.42 10.27
N GLU A 419 -0.09 -30.91 9.44
CA GLU A 419 0.19 -29.90 8.44
C GLU A 419 -0.60 -28.62 8.69
N TRP A 420 0.10 -27.50 8.64
CA TRP A 420 -0.43 -26.16 8.78
C TRP A 420 -0.29 -25.41 7.46
N LEU A 421 -1.41 -25.08 6.83
CA LEU A 421 -1.45 -24.14 5.70
C LEU A 421 -1.47 -22.72 6.25
N VAL A 422 -0.50 -21.91 5.82
CA VAL A 422 -0.55 -20.47 5.99
C VAL A 422 -0.82 -19.86 4.63
N ASN A 423 -1.89 -19.07 4.53
CA ASN A 423 -2.30 -18.37 3.32
C ASN A 423 -2.56 -16.90 3.65
N TRP A 424 -2.10 -16.00 2.77
CA TRP A 424 -2.24 -14.56 2.92
C TRP A 424 -2.39 -13.90 1.54
N PRO A 425 -3.29 -12.91 1.35
CA PRO A 425 -3.53 -12.32 0.03
C PRO A 425 -2.42 -11.37 -0.45
N TYR A 426 -1.47 -11.04 0.43
CA TYR A 426 -0.35 -10.14 0.14
C TYR A 426 0.97 -10.92 0.07
N VAL A 427 1.89 -10.45 -0.79
CA VAL A 427 3.17 -11.13 -0.99
C VAL A 427 4.02 -11.09 0.28
N LEU A 428 4.51 -12.25 0.71
CA LEU A 428 5.34 -12.41 1.89
C LEU A 428 6.79 -12.02 1.60
N LEU A 429 7.35 -11.20 2.48
CA LEU A 429 8.70 -10.62 2.37
C LEU A 429 9.70 -11.33 3.29
N ALA A 430 9.23 -11.75 4.46
CA ALA A 430 10.04 -12.29 5.54
C ALA A 430 9.15 -13.00 6.55
N GLY A 431 9.74 -13.77 7.46
CA GLY A 431 8.98 -14.27 8.59
C GLY A 431 9.74 -15.18 9.52
N TYR A 432 9.10 -15.47 10.64
CA TYR A 432 9.56 -16.43 11.63
C TYR A 432 8.42 -17.36 12.04
N LEU A 433 8.76 -18.61 12.26
CA LEU A 433 7.94 -19.55 13.00
C LEU A 433 8.49 -19.66 14.42
N ASP A 434 7.59 -19.77 15.37
CA ASP A 434 7.93 -19.97 16.76
C ASP A 434 7.01 -21.05 17.34
N PHE A 435 7.61 -22.11 17.87
CA PHE A 435 6.89 -23.23 18.45
C PHE A 435 7.19 -23.29 19.95
N GLU A 436 6.15 -23.23 20.76
CA GLU A 436 6.24 -23.51 22.18
C GLU A 436 6.26 -25.03 22.38
N LEU A 437 7.35 -25.55 22.95
CA LEU A 437 7.59 -26.97 23.15
C LEU A 437 7.17 -27.39 24.57
N THR A 438 6.71 -28.63 24.71
CA THR A 438 6.43 -29.22 26.03
C THR A 438 7.71 -29.46 26.84
N SER A 439 8.82 -29.77 26.17
CA SER A 439 10.17 -29.91 26.73
C SER A 439 11.23 -29.64 25.65
N THR A 440 12.44 -29.23 26.03
CA THR A 440 13.58 -29.11 25.11
C THR A 440 14.21 -30.45 24.72
N ASP A 441 13.89 -31.54 25.43
CA ASP A 441 14.54 -32.85 25.24
C ASP A 441 14.11 -33.54 23.93
N ILE A 442 12.90 -33.25 23.46
CA ILE A 442 12.32 -33.86 22.26
C ILE A 442 11.92 -32.75 21.30
N GLN A 443 12.74 -32.54 20.28
CA GLN A 443 12.48 -31.51 19.28
C GLN A 443 11.68 -32.06 18.10
N PRO A 444 10.61 -31.37 17.68
CA PRO A 444 9.90 -31.73 16.46
C PRO A 444 10.76 -31.45 15.24
N ARG A 445 10.57 -32.22 14.18
CA ARG A 445 11.09 -31.90 12.85
C ARG A 445 10.10 -30.99 12.15
N ILE A 446 10.57 -29.83 11.72
CA ILE A 446 9.77 -28.85 10.99
C ILE A 446 10.25 -28.80 9.54
N SER A 447 9.32 -28.89 8.60
CA SER A 447 9.62 -28.74 7.18
C SER A 447 8.59 -27.87 6.49
N ILE A 448 9.00 -27.22 5.39
CA ILE A 448 8.18 -26.29 4.62
C ILE A 448 8.02 -26.75 3.18
N SER A 449 6.87 -26.47 2.59
CA SER A 449 6.58 -26.71 1.18
C SER A 449 5.75 -25.59 0.58
N HIS A 450 5.95 -25.29 -0.70
CA HIS A 450 5.05 -24.41 -1.46
C HIS A 450 3.87 -25.18 -2.10
N ASN A 451 3.97 -26.50 -2.25
CA ASN A 451 3.04 -27.29 -3.07
C ASN A 451 2.65 -28.64 -2.47
N GLN A 452 3.05 -28.92 -1.21
CA GLN A 452 2.90 -30.21 -0.51
C GLN A 452 3.62 -31.41 -1.16
N LYS A 453 4.28 -31.25 -2.31
CA LYS A 453 5.02 -32.32 -3.01
C LYS A 453 6.49 -32.34 -2.62
N SER A 454 7.10 -31.17 -2.50
CA SER A 454 8.53 -31.04 -2.17
C SER A 454 8.69 -30.36 -0.82
N TRP A 455 9.35 -31.04 0.12
CA TRP A 455 9.52 -30.58 1.50
C TRP A 455 10.97 -30.21 1.80
N THR A 456 11.18 -29.02 2.32
CA THR A 456 12.50 -28.52 2.75
C THR A 456 12.56 -28.53 4.28
N PRO A 457 13.50 -29.27 4.90
CA PRO A 457 13.70 -29.21 6.34
C PRO A 457 14.11 -27.79 6.77
N LEU A 458 13.52 -27.31 7.86
CA LEU A 458 13.85 -26.02 8.46
C LEU A 458 14.68 -26.21 9.72
N LYS A 459 15.73 -25.39 9.87
CA LYS A 459 16.58 -25.38 11.07
C LYS A 459 16.20 -24.19 11.94
N GLY A 460 16.11 -24.41 13.25
CA GLY A 460 15.79 -23.39 14.24
C GLY A 460 16.78 -23.35 15.38
N LYS A 461 16.60 -22.37 16.26
CA LYS A 461 17.30 -22.25 17.54
C LYS A 461 16.31 -22.55 18.65
N VAL A 462 16.72 -23.37 19.61
CA VAL A 462 15.93 -23.63 20.82
C VAL A 462 16.44 -22.75 21.95
N LYS A 463 15.53 -22.05 22.63
CA LYS A 463 15.81 -21.28 23.85
C LYS A 463 14.55 -21.28 24.70
N GLU A 464 14.67 -21.59 26.00
CA GLU A 464 13.56 -21.51 26.98
C GLU A 464 12.28 -22.23 26.49
N ASN A 465 12.38 -23.51 26.15
CA ASN A 465 11.27 -24.32 25.58
C ASN A 465 10.65 -23.77 24.29
N ARG A 466 11.31 -22.86 23.56
CA ARG A 466 10.82 -22.36 22.27
C ARG A 466 11.76 -22.70 21.14
N LEU A 467 11.23 -23.26 20.07
CA LEU A 467 11.93 -23.46 18.80
C LEU A 467 11.58 -22.32 17.85
N ARG A 468 12.55 -21.44 17.59
CA ARG A 468 12.38 -20.33 16.64
C ARG A 468 13.11 -20.60 15.33
N ILE A 469 12.40 -20.43 14.23
CA ILE A 469 12.85 -20.72 12.87
C ILE A 469 12.66 -19.49 11.99
N SER A 470 13.67 -19.11 11.21
CA SER A 470 13.52 -18.05 10.19
C SER A 470 13.08 -18.62 8.85
N LEU A 471 12.14 -17.94 8.20
CA LEU A 471 11.68 -18.26 6.84
C LEU A 471 12.37 -17.40 5.77
N ASN A 472 13.19 -16.42 6.16
CA ASN A 472 13.71 -15.38 5.27
C ASN A 472 14.48 -15.96 4.07
N GLU A 473 15.38 -16.90 4.31
CA GLU A 473 16.16 -17.54 3.24
C GLU A 473 15.30 -18.39 2.31
N TRP A 474 14.28 -19.05 2.85
CA TRP A 474 13.37 -19.85 2.05
C TRP A 474 12.50 -18.97 1.15
N ILE A 475 11.90 -17.90 1.69
CA ILE A 475 11.11 -16.92 0.94
C ILE A 475 11.96 -16.29 -0.17
N LYS A 476 13.17 -15.82 0.16
CA LYS A 476 14.09 -15.18 -0.78
C LYS A 476 14.44 -16.08 -1.98
N LYS A 477 14.59 -17.39 -1.75
CA LYS A 477 14.95 -18.38 -2.78
C LYS A 477 13.79 -18.82 -3.67
N GLN A 478 12.53 -18.50 -3.34
CA GLN A 478 11.42 -18.88 -4.20
C GLN A 478 11.51 -18.17 -5.57
N PRO A 479 11.20 -18.84 -6.68
CA PRO A 479 11.31 -18.25 -8.01
C PRO A 479 10.22 -17.20 -8.30
N THR A 480 9.13 -17.22 -7.54
CA THR A 480 7.99 -16.31 -7.65
C THR A 480 7.61 -15.76 -6.28
N ALA A 481 6.82 -14.69 -6.26
CA ALA A 481 6.11 -14.21 -5.08
C ALA A 481 5.44 -15.33 -4.26
N VAL A 482 5.54 -15.22 -2.94
CA VAL A 482 5.02 -16.21 -1.98
C VAL A 482 3.77 -15.65 -1.31
N TYR A 483 2.64 -16.32 -1.49
CA TYR A 483 1.35 -15.97 -0.86
C TYR A 483 0.88 -17.03 0.14
N HIS A 484 1.39 -18.24 0.01
CA HIS A 484 1.08 -19.34 0.90
C HIS A 484 2.26 -20.29 1.02
N PHE A 485 2.24 -21.09 2.09
CA PHE A 485 3.13 -22.22 2.28
C PHE A 485 2.50 -23.20 3.26
N TYR A 486 3.03 -24.42 3.26
CA TYR A 486 2.65 -25.48 4.16
C TYR A 486 3.79 -25.76 5.12
N ILE A 487 3.49 -25.87 6.41
CA ILE A 487 4.41 -26.33 7.44
C ILE A 487 3.99 -27.72 7.87
N ARG A 488 4.93 -28.65 7.86
CA ARG A 488 4.76 -29.98 8.45
C ARG A 488 5.45 -30.02 9.79
N LEU A 489 4.68 -30.38 10.80
CA LEU A 489 5.12 -30.66 12.15
C LEU A 489 5.22 -32.17 12.29
N GLU A 490 6.40 -32.68 12.60
CA GLU A 490 6.63 -34.12 12.77
C GLU A 490 7.26 -34.41 14.13
N SER A 491 6.64 -35.31 14.88
CA SER A 491 7.18 -35.79 16.16
C SER A 491 8.15 -36.96 15.95
N PRO A 492 9.30 -36.99 16.64
CA PRO A 492 10.31 -38.05 16.45
C PRO A 492 9.93 -39.41 17.07
N LYS A 493 8.94 -39.48 17.97
CA LYS A 493 8.57 -40.71 18.72
C LYS A 493 7.33 -41.44 18.19
N GLN A 494 6.95 -41.22 16.93
CA GLN A 494 5.70 -41.72 16.34
C GLN A 494 4.40 -41.28 17.06
N ALA A 495 4.48 -40.32 17.98
CA ALA A 495 3.34 -39.74 18.69
C ALA A 495 2.81 -38.50 17.96
N ASP A 496 1.57 -38.10 18.22
CA ASP A 496 0.99 -36.89 17.63
C ASP A 496 1.86 -35.64 17.97
N PRO A 497 2.11 -34.71 17.01
CA PRO A 497 2.84 -33.47 17.27
C PRO A 497 2.29 -32.63 18.44
N THR A 498 1.01 -32.76 18.80
CA THR A 498 0.40 -32.07 19.96
C THR A 498 1.05 -32.49 21.29
N THR A 499 1.74 -33.64 21.35
CA THR A 499 2.46 -34.11 22.54
C THR A 499 3.78 -33.38 22.78
N VAL A 500 4.32 -32.72 21.74
CA VAL A 500 5.63 -32.05 21.78
C VAL A 500 5.54 -30.55 21.52
N ILE A 501 4.43 -30.05 20.97
CA ILE A 501 4.20 -28.64 20.67
C ILE A 501 2.88 -28.20 21.31
N ASN A 502 2.96 -27.22 22.21
CA ASN A 502 1.79 -26.59 22.85
C ASN A 502 1.15 -25.53 21.94
N GLN A 503 1.97 -24.79 21.19
CA GLN A 503 1.53 -23.65 20.40
C GLN A 503 2.43 -23.46 19.19
N ALA A 504 1.86 -23.06 18.06
CA ALA A 504 2.59 -22.67 16.86
C ALA A 504 2.23 -21.23 16.47
N THR A 505 3.23 -20.37 16.34
CA THR A 505 3.06 -18.97 15.94
C THR A 505 3.85 -18.68 14.66
N ALA A 506 3.23 -17.94 13.74
CA ALA A 506 3.88 -17.36 12.57
C ALA A 506 3.81 -15.84 12.67
N GLU A 507 4.97 -15.18 12.58
CA GLU A 507 5.07 -13.74 12.38
C GLU A 507 5.60 -13.50 10.97
N LEU A 508 4.75 -12.96 10.09
CA LEU A 508 5.01 -12.82 8.67
C LEU A 508 4.97 -11.36 8.26
N ARG A 509 6.00 -10.91 7.54
CA ARG A 509 6.02 -9.58 6.90
C ARG A 509 5.52 -9.69 5.48
N PHE A 510 4.74 -8.73 5.02
CA PHE A 510 4.15 -8.73 3.68
C PHE A 510 4.12 -7.34 3.06
N GLN A 511 4.08 -7.26 1.73
CA GLN A 511 3.90 -5.99 1.01
C GLN A 511 2.45 -5.81 0.57
N PHE A 512 1.94 -4.59 0.69
CA PHE A 512 0.67 -4.17 0.11
C PHE A 512 0.80 -2.80 -0.57
N ALA A 513 -0.15 -2.48 -1.44
CA ALA A 513 -0.25 -1.17 -2.07
C ALA A 513 -0.97 -0.20 -1.12
N PRO A 514 -0.32 0.88 -0.65
CA PRO A 514 -0.93 1.81 0.31
C PRO A 514 -2.24 2.44 -0.17
N ARG A 515 -2.37 2.69 -1.49
CA ARG A 515 -3.61 3.24 -2.07
C ARG A 515 -4.81 2.31 -1.90
N ALA A 516 -4.60 1.00 -2.03
CA ALA A 516 -5.66 -0.01 -1.96
C ALA A 516 -6.22 -0.25 -0.55
N MET A 517 -5.46 0.10 0.48
CA MET A 517 -5.90 -0.06 1.86
C MET A 517 -6.29 1.31 2.43
N ALA A 518 -7.59 1.61 2.43
CA ALA A 518 -8.07 2.94 2.83
C ALA A 518 -7.58 3.35 4.23
N HIS A 519 -7.21 4.61 4.39
CA HIS A 519 -6.79 5.19 5.67
C HIS A 519 -7.26 6.63 5.77
N VAL A 520 -7.05 7.25 6.94
CA VAL A 520 -7.25 8.67 7.17
C VAL A 520 -6.32 9.50 6.28
N GLY A 521 -6.88 10.45 5.55
CA GLY A 521 -6.13 11.42 4.76
C GLY A 521 -6.79 12.79 4.77
N ASN A 522 -6.38 13.65 3.84
CA ASN A 522 -6.83 15.06 3.79
C ASN A 522 -8.31 15.22 3.42
N GLU A 523 -8.86 14.28 2.67
CA GLU A 523 -10.23 14.36 2.15
C GLU A 523 -10.93 13.01 2.36
N ASN A 524 -12.26 13.05 2.56
CA ASN A 524 -13.15 11.90 2.69
C ASN A 524 -12.63 10.80 3.64
N ASN A 525 -12.95 10.95 4.93
CA ASN A 525 -12.63 9.96 5.98
C ASN A 525 -13.87 9.18 6.43
N ASP A 526 -14.79 8.97 5.48
CA ASP A 526 -15.91 8.05 5.61
C ASP A 526 -15.50 6.69 5.06
N PHE A 527 -15.65 5.65 5.86
CA PHE A 527 -15.26 4.29 5.55
C PHE A 527 -16.46 3.35 5.62
N GLN A 528 -16.38 2.28 4.85
CA GLN A 528 -17.31 1.16 4.88
C GLN A 528 -16.50 -0.09 5.23
N MET A 529 -16.91 -0.77 6.29
CA MET A 529 -16.44 -2.12 6.60
C MET A 529 -17.57 -3.11 6.37
N LYS A 530 -17.28 -4.17 5.63
CA LYS A 530 -18.09 -5.38 5.57
C LYS A 530 -17.29 -6.56 6.13
N LEU A 531 -17.87 -7.30 7.06
CA LEU A 531 -17.35 -8.58 7.53
C LEU A 531 -18.10 -9.68 6.78
N VAL A 532 -17.39 -10.50 6.02
CA VAL A 532 -18.01 -11.62 5.28
C VAL A 532 -18.50 -12.71 6.24
N THR A 533 -17.85 -12.85 7.39
CA THR A 533 -18.25 -13.75 8.48
C THR A 533 -18.81 -12.93 9.64
N GLU A 534 -19.99 -13.30 10.15
CA GLU A 534 -20.58 -12.60 11.30
C GLU A 534 -19.76 -12.86 12.57
N PRO A 535 -19.43 -11.81 13.35
CA PRO A 535 -18.79 -11.98 14.66
C PRO A 535 -19.68 -12.77 15.62
N ALA A 536 -19.10 -13.61 16.48
CA ALA A 536 -19.87 -14.45 17.40
C ALA A 536 -20.48 -13.69 18.61
N GLY A 537 -20.44 -12.35 18.62
CA GLY A 537 -21.05 -11.49 19.63
C GLY A 537 -20.39 -10.12 19.80
N ALA A 538 -21.04 -9.23 20.57
CA ALA A 538 -20.69 -7.82 20.73
C ALA A 538 -19.31 -7.52 21.36
N THR A 539 -18.60 -8.51 21.89
CA THR A 539 -17.25 -8.35 22.46
C THR A 539 -16.18 -9.17 21.72
N LYS A 540 -16.57 -9.86 20.65
CA LYS A 540 -15.73 -10.77 19.85
C LYS A 540 -15.59 -10.29 18.40
N GLY A 541 -15.71 -8.97 18.22
CA GLY A 541 -15.61 -8.31 16.93
C GLY A 541 -14.18 -8.12 16.43
N LEU A 542 -14.05 -7.38 15.33
CA LEU A 542 -12.76 -6.94 14.82
C LEU A 542 -12.37 -5.62 15.48
N LYS A 543 -11.29 -5.61 16.28
CA LYS A 543 -10.72 -4.35 16.75
C LYS A 543 -9.94 -3.70 15.63
N LEU A 544 -10.22 -2.43 15.38
CA LEU A 544 -9.53 -1.60 14.40
C LEU A 544 -8.87 -0.42 15.13
N GLU A 545 -7.66 -0.07 14.70
CA GLU A 545 -6.95 1.13 15.15
C GLU A 545 -6.32 1.82 13.94
N LEU A 546 -6.62 3.12 13.78
CA LEU A 546 -6.05 3.98 12.73
C LEU A 546 -5.11 4.97 13.40
N ILE A 547 -3.89 5.10 12.87
CA ILE A 547 -2.86 6.00 13.37
C ILE A 547 -2.31 6.81 12.20
N TRP A 548 -2.34 8.14 12.33
CA TRP A 548 -1.85 9.09 11.32
C TRP A 548 -1.09 10.22 11.99
N LYS A 549 -0.29 10.97 11.22
CA LYS A 549 0.29 12.23 11.67
C LYS A 549 -0.45 13.40 11.04
N GLU A 550 -0.65 14.45 11.83
CA GLU A 550 -1.05 15.76 11.34
C GLU A 550 0.17 16.69 11.38
N ILE A 551 0.45 17.32 10.24
CA ILE A 551 1.49 18.33 10.06
C ILE A 551 0.87 19.65 9.60
N ASP A 552 1.54 20.75 9.93
CA ASP A 552 1.08 22.12 9.64
C ASP A 552 1.42 22.59 8.22
#